data_AF-A0A812MUM9-F1
#
_entry.id   AF-A0A812MUM9-F1
#
_cell.length_a   1.000
_cell.length_b   1.000
_cell.length_c   1.000
_cell.angle_alpha   90.00
_cell.angle_beta   90.00
_cell.angle_gamma   90.00
#
_symmetry.space_group_name_H-M   'P 1'
#
loop_
_entity.id
_entity.type
_entity.pdbx_description
1 polymer ?
#
loop_
_entity_poly.entity_id
_entity_poly.type
_entity_poly.pdbx_seq_one_letter_code
_entity_poly.pdbx_strand_id
1 'polypeptide(L)'
;MTQALHDWRFRSSGALNFDATPLILITGFTSQNKDRRPGFFDGTVSWAAYVSEAKLARVVFVADSSFGEPSILSHLKDRPERLSVFQLQDVSEESVRRILERRLTPDKLDLSDAHLKAIGGRYMDIAALLGHMRHGVAADEAVRWLLETAEVTVRRLLLTGQPEAKWTRPQLWRAVRHLTEGTGLAVPYDVILWNVFRGDEGALRSMKESNLIAVNPRKSENSWTLRYEVEAGSPLYAEVFRRLVQNEGLAAVLDLEVAKEDVAREQKSMDAYEAELVKIEEILDARRDWWWIRPSTDEQLEKRRTQLVDLIMEQHKKLEKYHKARRKAMSILGHHADRFHERAKRKKS
;
A
#
# COMPACT_ATOMS: atom_id res chain seq x y z
N MET A 1 -1.21 44.53 3.80
CA MET A 1 0.09 43.96 4.18
C MET A 1 0.51 44.70 5.46
N THR A 2 0.17 44.11 6.60
CA THR A 2 -0.10 44.80 7.86
C THR A 2 1.15 44.98 8.72
N GLN A 3 1.14 46.05 9.53
CA GLN A 3 2.16 46.53 10.47
C GLN A 3 2.93 45.45 11.26
N ALA A 4 2.33 44.27 11.46
CA ALA A 4 2.96 43.08 12.05
C ALA A 4 4.23 42.60 11.32
N LEU A 5 4.30 42.76 9.99
CA LEU A 5 5.53 42.46 9.21
C LEU A 5 6.64 43.50 9.45
N HIS A 6 6.26 44.73 9.75
CA HIS A 6 7.21 45.80 10.07
C HIS A 6 7.74 45.67 11.51
N ASP A 7 6.86 45.29 12.45
CA ASP A 7 7.21 45.05 13.85
C ASP A 7 8.07 43.80 14.03
N TRP A 8 7.89 42.76 13.20
CA TRP A 8 8.78 41.60 13.18
C TRP A 8 10.21 41.99 12.83
N ARG A 9 10.39 42.85 11.81
CA ARG A 9 11.70 43.28 11.32
C ARG A 9 12.47 44.10 12.37
N PHE A 10 11.76 44.85 13.22
CA PHE A 10 12.37 45.69 14.26
C PHE A 10 12.68 44.93 15.56
N ARG A 11 11.92 43.87 15.88
CA ARG A 11 12.19 43.01 17.06
C ARG A 11 13.37 42.04 16.85
N SER A 12 13.76 41.79 15.61
CA SER A 12 14.96 41.01 15.26
C SER A 12 16.28 41.80 15.31
N SER A 13 16.30 43.00 15.90
CA SER A 13 17.51 43.84 16.05
C SER A 13 18.47 43.37 17.16
N GLY A 14 18.15 42.30 17.88
CA GLY A 14 19.14 41.55 18.66
C GLY A 14 19.75 40.52 17.74
N ALA A 15 21.06 40.64 17.45
CA ALA A 15 21.79 39.81 16.50
C ALA A 15 21.54 38.31 16.69
N LEU A 16 20.56 37.77 15.95
CA LEU A 16 20.54 36.37 15.60
C LEU A 16 21.73 36.17 14.69
N ASN A 17 22.79 35.57 15.23
CA ASN A 17 23.95 35.13 14.47
C ASN A 17 23.47 33.99 13.55
N PHE A 18 22.82 34.34 12.44
CA PHE A 18 22.52 33.40 11.38
C PHE A 18 23.87 33.00 10.81
N ASP A 19 24.24 31.75 11.02
CA ASP A 19 25.32 31.10 10.28
C ASP A 19 25.15 31.49 8.81
N ALA A 20 26.11 32.22 8.23
CA ALA A 20 26.00 32.80 6.88
C ALA A 20 25.99 31.75 5.75
N THR A 21 25.88 30.48 6.12
CA THR A 21 25.85 29.33 5.23
C THR A 21 24.52 29.29 4.46
N PRO A 22 24.53 29.38 3.12
CA PRO A 22 23.33 29.32 2.30
C PRO A 22 22.61 27.98 2.46
N LEU A 23 21.27 28.02 2.50
CA LEU A 23 20.40 26.84 2.49
C LEU A 23 19.92 26.58 1.05
N ILE A 24 20.22 25.40 0.52
CA ILE A 24 19.80 24.97 -0.82
C ILE A 24 18.74 23.87 -0.66
N LEU A 25 17.55 24.12 -1.23
CA LEU A 25 16.45 23.16 -1.24
C LEU A 25 16.36 22.49 -2.61
N ILE A 26 16.50 21.17 -2.65
CA ILE A 26 16.34 20.37 -3.87
C ILE A 26 15.01 19.64 -3.77
N THR A 27 14.04 20.04 -4.59
CA THR A 27 12.73 19.42 -4.67
C THR A 27 12.64 18.46 -5.86
N GLY A 28 11.72 17.49 -5.78
CA GLY A 28 11.49 16.53 -6.87
C GLY A 28 12.51 15.39 -6.93
N PHE A 29 13.18 15.09 -5.82
CA PHE A 29 14.07 13.93 -5.71
C PHE A 29 13.24 12.65 -5.51
N THR A 30 12.58 12.22 -6.58
CA THR A 30 11.56 11.15 -6.60
C THR A 30 12.00 10.01 -7.51
N SER A 31 11.49 8.79 -7.28
CA SER A 31 11.81 7.62 -8.12
C SER A 31 11.46 7.85 -9.59
N GLN A 32 10.34 8.55 -9.85
CA GLN A 32 9.88 8.90 -11.20
C GLN A 32 10.86 9.79 -11.97
N ASN A 33 11.65 10.59 -11.26
CA ASN A 33 12.60 11.52 -11.86
C ASN A 33 14.00 10.92 -12.00
N LYS A 34 14.28 9.76 -11.37
CA LYS A 34 15.59 9.11 -11.40
C LYS A 34 16.03 8.78 -12.82
N ASP A 35 15.16 8.15 -13.59
CA ASP A 35 15.50 7.63 -14.92
C ASP A 35 15.41 8.68 -16.03
N ARG A 36 14.95 9.91 -15.72
CA ARG A 36 14.85 11.00 -16.70
C ARG A 36 16.21 11.46 -17.20
N ARG A 37 17.23 11.44 -16.33
CA ARG A 37 18.60 11.84 -16.67
C ARG A 37 19.60 10.93 -15.94
N PRO A 38 20.16 9.92 -16.62
CA PRO A 38 21.15 9.02 -16.04
C PRO A 38 22.30 9.78 -15.39
N GLY A 39 22.66 9.44 -14.15
CA GLY A 39 23.76 10.03 -13.39
C GLY A 39 23.50 11.42 -12.79
N PHE A 40 22.35 12.07 -13.07
CA PHE A 40 22.05 13.39 -12.53
C PHE A 40 21.85 13.37 -11.01
N PHE A 41 21.11 12.39 -10.49
CA PHE A 41 20.92 12.23 -9.05
C PHE A 41 22.23 11.91 -8.34
N ASP A 42 23.03 11.00 -8.89
CA ASP A 42 24.33 10.61 -8.35
C ASP A 42 25.27 11.83 -8.24
N GLY A 43 25.35 12.63 -9.31
CA GLY A 43 26.13 13.86 -9.35
C GLY A 43 25.61 14.90 -8.34
N THR A 44 24.29 15.04 -8.22
CA THR A 44 23.66 15.99 -7.29
C THR A 44 23.90 15.60 -5.84
N VAL A 45 23.79 14.32 -5.48
CA VAL A 45 24.06 13.82 -4.13
C VAL A 45 25.55 13.97 -3.80
N SER A 46 26.44 13.63 -4.74
CA SER A 46 27.89 13.78 -4.56
C SER A 46 28.29 15.25 -4.35
N TRP A 47 27.71 16.15 -5.16
CA TRP A 47 27.90 17.60 -5.00
C TRP A 47 27.36 18.10 -3.66
N ALA A 48 26.16 17.67 -3.27
CA ALA A 48 25.52 18.07 -2.02
C ALA A 48 26.34 17.64 -0.80
N ALA A 49 26.92 16.44 -0.84
CA ALA A 49 27.84 15.94 0.17
C ALA A 49 29.08 16.85 0.27
N TYR A 50 29.72 17.15 -0.87
CA TYR A 50 30.90 18.00 -0.91
C TYR A 50 30.65 19.41 -0.33
N VAL A 51 29.59 20.10 -0.76
CA VAL A 51 29.31 21.47 -0.29
C VAL A 51 28.90 21.53 1.18
N SER A 52 28.25 20.47 1.67
CA SER A 52 27.88 20.35 3.09
C SER A 52 29.10 20.07 3.96
N GLU A 53 30.01 19.21 3.51
CA GLU A 53 31.26 18.88 4.22
C GLU A 53 32.24 20.06 4.26
N ALA A 54 32.35 20.79 3.16
CA ALA A 54 33.15 22.00 3.08
C ALA A 54 32.52 23.20 3.83
N LYS A 55 31.36 23.01 4.48
CA LYS A 55 30.57 24.05 5.17
C LYS A 55 30.23 25.24 4.27
N LEU A 56 30.15 25.01 2.97
CA LEU A 56 29.85 26.04 1.97
C LEU A 56 28.34 26.26 1.82
N ALA A 57 27.52 25.23 2.04
CA ALA A 57 26.07 25.31 1.99
C ALA A 57 25.44 24.21 2.85
N ARG A 58 24.20 24.42 3.30
CA ARG A 58 23.34 23.36 3.85
C ARG A 58 22.40 22.91 2.74
N VAL A 59 22.39 21.62 2.42
CA VAL A 59 21.53 21.07 1.36
C VAL A 59 20.41 20.24 1.97
N VAL A 60 19.16 20.50 1.57
CA VAL A 60 17.97 19.74 1.99
C VAL A 60 17.32 19.14 0.75
N PHE A 61 17.18 17.82 0.76
CA PHE A 61 16.44 17.09 -0.26
C PHE A 61 14.99 16.88 0.18
N VAL A 62 14.05 17.26 -0.68
CA VAL A 62 12.64 16.88 -0.55
C VAL A 62 12.39 15.71 -1.49
N ALA A 63 12.18 14.54 -0.89
CA ALA A 63 12.12 13.27 -1.58
C ALA A 63 10.93 12.43 -1.10
N ASP A 64 10.54 11.45 -1.92
CA ASP A 64 9.52 10.48 -1.52
C ASP A 64 10.07 9.57 -0.42
N SER A 65 9.21 9.22 0.55
CA SER A 65 9.56 8.41 1.72
C SER A 65 10.05 7.00 1.37
N SER A 66 9.74 6.51 0.16
CA SER A 66 10.20 5.22 -0.34
C SER A 66 11.56 5.25 -1.03
N PHE A 67 12.02 6.43 -1.46
CA PHE A 67 13.11 6.56 -2.42
C PHE A 67 14.29 7.38 -1.88
N GLY A 68 14.02 8.50 -1.21
CA GLY A 68 15.02 9.51 -0.92
C GLY A 68 16.20 9.00 -0.10
N GLU A 69 15.93 8.50 1.10
CA GLU A 69 16.95 8.03 2.03
C GLU A 69 17.78 6.87 1.45
N PRO A 70 17.19 5.77 0.94
CA PRO A 70 17.97 4.68 0.34
C PRO A 70 18.84 5.15 -0.83
N SER A 71 18.31 6.01 -1.71
CA SER A 71 19.05 6.49 -2.88
C SER A 71 20.20 7.41 -2.49
N ILE A 72 20.02 8.28 -1.49
CA ILE A 72 21.08 9.18 -1.03
C ILE A 72 22.18 8.35 -0.34
N LEU A 73 21.79 7.42 0.55
CA LEU A 73 22.75 6.57 1.27
C LEU A 73 23.61 5.72 0.32
N SER A 74 23.03 5.16 -0.75
CA SER A 74 23.81 4.38 -1.73
C SER A 74 24.93 5.18 -2.41
N HIS A 75 24.80 6.52 -2.49
CA HIS A 75 25.83 7.38 -3.08
C HIS A 75 26.81 7.97 -2.05
N LEU A 76 26.46 7.93 -0.75
CA LEU A 76 27.31 8.42 0.34
C LEU A 76 28.35 7.41 0.84
N LYS A 77 28.48 6.23 0.19
CA LYS A 77 29.47 5.17 0.50
C LYS A 77 29.53 4.84 2.01
N ASP A 78 28.38 4.56 2.60
CA ASP A 78 28.23 4.06 3.98
C ASP A 78 28.65 5.01 5.12
N ARG A 79 28.50 6.34 4.94
CA ARG A 79 28.61 7.34 6.04
C ARG A 79 27.24 7.87 6.49
N PRO A 80 26.42 7.07 7.20
CA PRO A 80 25.05 7.43 7.55
C PRO A 80 24.96 8.63 8.51
N GLU A 81 25.99 8.89 9.32
CA GLU A 81 26.02 10.01 10.28
C GLU A 81 25.93 11.40 9.62
N ARG A 82 26.07 11.48 8.29
CA ARG A 82 26.06 12.74 7.53
C ARG A 82 24.69 13.10 6.97
N LEU A 83 23.72 12.20 7.06
CA LEU A 83 22.37 12.42 6.56
C LEU A 83 21.39 12.57 7.73
N SER A 84 20.83 13.77 7.89
CA SER A 84 19.69 13.98 8.78
C SER A 84 18.40 13.77 8.01
N VAL A 85 17.68 12.69 8.33
CA VAL A 85 16.40 12.36 7.70
C VAL A 85 15.26 12.84 8.59
N PHE A 86 14.40 13.71 8.03
CA PHE A 86 13.17 14.14 8.68
C PHE A 86 11.99 13.55 7.89
N GLN A 87 11.30 12.58 8.49
CA GLN A 87 10.08 12.04 7.90
C GLN A 87 8.88 12.89 8.32
N LEU A 88 8.17 13.43 7.33
CA LEU A 88 6.91 14.12 7.56
C LEU A 88 5.82 13.07 7.72
N GLN A 89 5.15 13.12 8.87
CA GLN A 89 4.03 12.24 9.20
C GLN A 89 2.73 13.03 9.21
N ASP A 90 1.63 12.28 9.20
CA ASP A 90 0.30 12.85 9.34
C ASP A 90 0.14 13.55 10.69
N VAL A 91 -0.59 14.67 10.66
CA VAL A 91 -0.82 15.54 11.81
C VAL A 91 -1.89 14.95 12.72
N SER A 92 -1.76 15.09 14.04
CA SER A 92 -2.79 14.61 14.99
C SER A 92 -4.13 15.33 14.79
N GLU A 93 -5.24 14.66 15.09
CA GLU A 93 -6.60 15.22 14.94
C GLU A 93 -6.77 16.57 15.68
N GLU A 94 -6.21 16.69 16.89
CA GLU A 94 -6.20 17.94 17.65
C GLU A 94 -5.47 19.08 16.92
N SER A 95 -4.35 18.76 16.28
CA SER A 95 -3.56 19.73 15.54
C SER A 95 -4.26 20.13 14.25
N VAL A 96 -4.95 19.21 13.58
CA VAL A 96 -5.82 19.51 12.43
C VAL A 96 -6.93 20.47 12.85
N ARG A 97 -7.61 20.20 13.96
CA ARG A 97 -8.65 21.07 14.53
C ARG A 97 -8.10 22.49 14.79
N ARG A 98 -6.95 22.61 15.46
CA ARG A 98 -6.30 23.92 15.70
C ARG A 98 -5.90 24.64 14.42
N ILE A 99 -5.44 23.92 13.39
CA ILE A 99 -5.10 24.51 12.08
C ILE A 99 -6.36 25.10 11.43
N LEU A 100 -7.47 24.37 11.46
CA LEU A 100 -8.73 24.79 10.88
C LEU A 100 -9.34 25.98 11.65
N GLU A 101 -9.35 25.93 12.98
CA GLU A 101 -9.77 27.04 13.86
C GLU A 101 -9.00 28.34 13.60
N ARG A 102 -7.69 28.26 13.36
CA ARG A 102 -6.85 29.44 13.07
C ARG A 102 -7.07 30.02 11.68
N ARG A 103 -7.58 29.22 10.74
CA ARG A 103 -7.63 29.56 9.31
C ARG A 103 -9.04 29.81 8.81
N LEU A 104 -10.05 29.47 9.60
CA LEU A 104 -11.48 29.66 9.35
C LEU A 104 -12.08 30.54 10.45
N THR A 105 -13.19 31.21 10.13
CA THR A 105 -13.99 31.93 11.13
C THR A 105 -14.79 30.92 11.97
N PRO A 106 -15.09 31.20 13.25
CA PRO A 106 -15.86 30.29 14.12
C PRO A 106 -17.17 29.82 13.48
N ASP A 107 -17.86 30.71 12.76
CA ASP A 107 -19.15 30.43 12.10
C ASP A 107 -19.04 29.41 10.94
N LYS A 108 -17.83 29.15 10.44
CA LYS A 108 -17.57 28.19 9.35
C LYS A 108 -17.04 26.85 9.87
N LEU A 109 -16.82 26.72 11.17
CA LEU A 109 -16.19 25.54 11.77
C LEU A 109 -17.25 24.53 12.25
N ASP A 110 -18.00 23.95 11.31
CA ASP A 110 -18.95 22.87 11.59
C ASP A 110 -18.32 21.48 11.36
N LEU A 111 -17.27 21.16 12.12
CA LEU A 111 -16.52 19.91 11.97
C LEU A 111 -16.76 18.96 13.14
N SER A 112 -17.42 17.85 12.84
CA SER A 112 -17.53 16.70 13.74
C SER A 112 -16.21 15.94 13.87
N ASP A 113 -16.03 15.21 14.98
CA ASP A 113 -14.88 14.31 15.14
C ASP A 113 -14.87 13.20 14.07
N ALA A 114 -16.05 12.80 13.59
CA ALA A 114 -16.16 11.84 12.49
C ALA A 114 -15.56 12.38 11.18
N HIS A 115 -15.73 13.68 10.89
CA HIS A 115 -15.11 14.34 9.73
C HIS A 115 -13.59 14.36 9.85
N LEU A 116 -13.07 14.70 11.03
CA LEU A 116 -11.62 14.72 11.28
C LEU A 116 -11.00 13.33 11.15
N LYS A 117 -11.67 12.31 11.69
CA LYS A 117 -11.22 10.91 11.57
C LYS A 117 -11.23 10.41 10.13
N ALA A 118 -12.21 10.83 9.33
CA ALA A 118 -12.34 10.41 7.94
C ALA A 118 -11.30 11.03 7.00
N ILE A 119 -10.97 12.32 7.19
CA ILE A 119 -9.93 13.01 6.41
C ILE A 119 -8.52 12.66 6.92
N GLY A 120 -8.38 12.61 8.25
CA GLY A 120 -7.13 12.41 8.96
C GLY A 120 -6.16 13.59 8.86
N GLY A 121 -4.87 13.28 9.05
CA GLY A 121 -3.81 14.25 9.28
C GLY A 121 -3.01 14.70 8.07
N ARG A 122 -3.34 14.21 6.87
CA ARG A 122 -2.50 14.44 5.70
C ARG A 122 -2.66 15.86 5.18
N TYR A 123 -1.55 16.56 5.03
CA TYR A 123 -1.55 18.00 4.68
C TYR A 123 -2.34 18.32 3.41
N MET A 124 -2.20 17.51 2.36
CA MET A 124 -2.89 17.74 1.08
C MET A 124 -4.41 17.67 1.24
N ASP A 125 -4.90 16.70 2.01
CA ASP A 125 -6.33 16.51 2.24
C ASP A 125 -6.89 17.62 3.13
N ILE A 126 -6.14 18.03 4.17
CA ILE A 126 -6.46 19.20 5.00
C ILE A 126 -6.49 20.50 4.18
N ALA A 127 -5.52 20.68 3.28
CA ALA A 127 -5.45 21.86 2.42
C ALA A 127 -6.62 21.92 1.44
N ALA A 128 -7.02 20.77 0.87
CA ALA A 128 -8.19 20.67 0.02
C ALA A 128 -9.49 20.99 0.79
N LEU A 129 -9.68 20.39 1.97
CA LEU A 129 -10.81 20.67 2.85
C LEU A 129 -10.91 22.16 3.19
N LEU A 130 -9.80 22.76 3.63
CA LEU A 130 -9.71 24.19 3.94
C LEU A 130 -10.04 25.06 2.71
N GLY A 131 -9.60 24.63 1.53
CA GLY A 131 -9.94 25.25 0.26
C GLY A 131 -11.45 25.30 0.04
N HIS A 132 -12.14 24.17 0.13
CA HIS A 132 -13.60 24.10 -0.05
C HIS A 132 -14.36 24.97 0.96
N MET A 133 -14.00 24.89 2.24
CA MET A 133 -14.67 25.65 3.30
C MET A 133 -14.47 27.17 3.14
N ARG A 134 -13.32 27.60 2.61
CA ARG A 134 -13.08 29.02 2.29
C ARG A 134 -13.99 29.54 1.19
N HIS A 135 -14.30 28.69 0.21
CA HIS A 135 -15.25 29.01 -0.88
C HIS A 135 -16.72 28.90 -0.45
N GLY A 136 -17.00 28.60 0.83
CA GLY A 136 -18.36 28.58 1.38
C GLY A 136 -19.07 27.24 1.25
N VAL A 137 -18.36 26.17 0.87
CA VAL A 137 -18.90 24.80 0.90
C VAL A 137 -19.00 24.33 2.35
N ALA A 138 -20.09 23.67 2.70
CA ALA A 138 -20.28 23.10 4.03
C ALA A 138 -19.24 22.00 4.31
N ALA A 139 -18.86 21.84 5.58
CA ALA A 139 -17.80 20.90 5.96
C ALA A 139 -18.14 19.45 5.62
N ASP A 140 -19.41 19.06 5.82
CA ASP A 140 -19.92 17.73 5.51
C ASP A 140 -19.88 17.44 3.99
N GLU A 141 -20.23 18.42 3.16
CA GLU A 141 -20.20 18.34 1.71
C GLU A 141 -18.75 18.26 1.19
N ALA A 142 -17.85 19.08 1.74
CA ALA A 142 -16.43 19.06 1.38
C ALA A 142 -15.77 17.71 1.71
N VAL A 143 -16.05 17.17 2.90
CA VAL A 143 -15.54 15.85 3.33
C VAL A 143 -16.10 14.75 2.43
N ARG A 144 -17.41 14.80 2.13
CA ARG A 144 -18.06 13.84 1.22
C ARG A 144 -17.41 13.87 -0.16
N TRP A 145 -17.15 15.05 -0.71
CA TRP A 145 -16.51 15.22 -2.00
C TRP A 145 -15.08 14.63 -2.04
N LEU A 146 -14.28 14.85 -0.98
CA LEU A 146 -12.94 14.27 -0.86
C LEU A 146 -13.00 12.74 -0.83
N LEU A 147 -13.93 12.18 -0.07
CA LEU A 147 -14.14 10.75 0.04
C LEU A 147 -14.60 10.13 -1.28
N GLU A 148 -15.56 10.75 -1.97
CA GLU A 148 -16.03 10.29 -3.27
C GLU A 148 -14.91 10.32 -4.32
N THR A 149 -14.10 11.38 -4.33
CA THR A 149 -12.96 11.52 -5.24
C THR A 149 -11.91 10.43 -4.99
N ALA A 150 -11.58 10.18 -3.73
CA ALA A 150 -10.66 9.10 -3.34
C ALA A 150 -11.26 7.72 -3.67
N GLU A 151 -12.55 7.52 -3.43
CA GLU A 151 -13.25 6.27 -3.74
C GLU A 151 -13.29 5.98 -5.24
N VAL A 152 -13.59 6.98 -6.08
CA VAL A 152 -13.53 6.84 -7.54
C VAL A 152 -12.13 6.44 -8.00
N THR A 153 -11.09 7.02 -7.39
CA THR A 153 -9.69 6.70 -7.70
C THR A 153 -9.37 5.24 -7.36
N VAL A 154 -9.67 4.80 -6.13
CA VAL A 154 -9.41 3.41 -5.70
C VAL A 154 -10.25 2.42 -6.50
N ARG A 155 -11.53 2.72 -6.78
CA ARG A 155 -12.39 1.87 -7.62
C ARG A 155 -11.84 1.72 -9.03
N ARG A 156 -11.35 2.81 -9.63
CA ARG A 156 -10.70 2.74 -10.94
C ARG A 156 -9.53 1.77 -10.90
N LEU A 157 -8.65 1.89 -9.92
CA LEU A 157 -7.49 0.99 -9.77
C LEU A 157 -7.91 -0.47 -9.55
N LEU A 158 -8.96 -0.73 -8.79
CA LEU A 158 -9.51 -2.07 -8.58
C LEU A 158 -10.14 -2.69 -9.83
N LEU A 159 -10.69 -1.86 -10.73
CA LEU A 159 -11.38 -2.33 -11.94
C LEU A 159 -10.46 -2.39 -13.16
N THR A 160 -9.61 -1.38 -13.37
CA THR A 160 -8.76 -1.26 -14.57
C THR A 160 -7.31 -1.61 -14.32
N GLY A 161 -6.87 -1.68 -13.05
CA GLY A 161 -5.46 -1.76 -12.70
C GLY A 161 -4.70 -0.46 -12.99
N GLN A 162 -3.39 -0.51 -12.78
CA GLN A 162 -2.46 0.56 -13.12
C GLN A 162 -1.42 -0.01 -14.12
N PRO A 163 -1.26 0.56 -15.33
CA PRO A 163 -0.40 0.00 -16.38
C PRO A 163 1.06 -0.21 -15.97
N GLU A 164 1.62 0.72 -15.19
CA GLU A 164 3.03 0.69 -14.73
C GLU A 164 3.21 -0.02 -13.37
N ALA A 165 2.14 -0.55 -12.79
CA ALA A 165 2.22 -1.21 -11.51
C ALA A 165 2.71 -2.66 -11.65
N LYS A 166 3.57 -3.08 -10.72
CA LYS A 166 3.99 -4.48 -10.61
C LYS A 166 2.97 -5.36 -9.87
N TRP A 167 2.00 -4.73 -9.20
CA TRP A 167 0.94 -5.43 -8.48
C TRP A 167 -0.29 -5.67 -9.36
N THR A 168 -1.04 -6.74 -9.05
CA THR A 168 -2.25 -7.13 -9.76
C THR A 168 -3.51 -6.61 -9.07
N ARG A 169 -4.65 -6.51 -9.78
CA ARG A 169 -5.93 -6.09 -9.16
C ARG A 169 -6.34 -7.00 -8.00
N PRO A 170 -6.23 -8.35 -8.09
CA PRO A 170 -6.47 -9.22 -6.95
C PRO A 170 -5.54 -8.95 -5.75
N GLN A 171 -4.25 -8.62 -5.99
CA GLN A 171 -3.34 -8.24 -4.90
C GLN A 171 -3.79 -6.95 -4.22
N LEU A 172 -4.23 -5.94 -4.99
CA LEU A 172 -4.80 -4.72 -4.42
C LEU A 172 -6.04 -5.02 -3.58
N TRP A 173 -6.97 -5.85 -4.07
CA TRP A 173 -8.17 -6.21 -3.30
C TRP A 173 -7.83 -7.01 -2.03
N ARG A 174 -6.88 -7.94 -2.10
CA ARG A 174 -6.37 -8.65 -0.90
C ARG A 174 -5.76 -7.67 0.11
N ALA A 175 -4.98 -6.69 -0.34
CA ALA A 175 -4.44 -5.65 0.53
C ALA A 175 -5.56 -4.86 1.24
N VAL A 176 -6.56 -4.42 0.48
CA VAL A 176 -7.74 -3.70 1.00
C VAL A 176 -8.49 -4.53 2.06
N ARG A 177 -8.68 -5.83 1.82
CA ARG A 177 -9.29 -6.77 2.79
C ARG A 177 -8.45 -6.87 4.07
N HIS A 178 -7.16 -7.17 3.94
CA HIS A 178 -6.30 -7.34 5.11
C HIS A 178 -6.17 -6.07 5.96
N LEU A 179 -6.12 -4.90 5.33
CA LEU A 179 -6.03 -3.59 6.02
C LEU A 179 -7.35 -3.17 6.69
N THR A 180 -8.48 -3.81 6.38
CA THR A 180 -9.80 -3.50 6.96
C THR A 180 -10.30 -4.55 7.94
N GLU A 181 -9.80 -5.79 7.85
CA GLU A 181 -10.16 -6.90 8.74
C GLU A 181 -9.41 -6.86 10.08
N GLY A 182 -8.30 -6.12 10.17
CA GLY A 182 -7.53 -5.95 11.40
C GLY A 182 -8.24 -5.10 12.46
N THR A 183 -8.06 -5.44 13.74
CA THR A 183 -8.50 -4.61 14.88
C THR A 183 -7.71 -3.30 15.00
N GLY A 184 -6.61 -3.17 14.25
CA GLY A 184 -5.84 -1.93 14.10
C GLY A 184 -5.73 -1.54 12.63
N LEU A 185 -5.55 -0.24 12.38
CA LEU A 185 -5.31 0.35 11.04
C LEU A 185 -3.98 -0.09 10.40
N ALA A 186 -3.18 -0.89 11.12
CA ALA A 186 -1.85 -1.31 10.74
C ALA A 186 -1.70 -2.83 10.89
N VAL A 187 -1.08 -3.47 9.90
CA VAL A 187 -0.85 -4.91 9.81
C VAL A 187 0.65 -5.19 9.76
N PRO A 188 1.19 -6.22 10.43
CA PRO A 188 2.62 -6.55 10.34
C PRO A 188 3.09 -6.76 8.89
N TYR A 189 4.30 -6.27 8.59
CA TYR A 189 4.87 -6.31 7.24
C TYR A 189 4.98 -7.72 6.66
N ASP A 190 5.45 -8.67 7.46
CA ASP A 190 5.60 -10.09 7.10
C ASP A 190 4.25 -10.73 6.76
N VAL A 191 3.20 -10.40 7.53
CA VAL A 191 1.84 -10.89 7.30
C VAL A 191 1.29 -10.40 5.97
N ILE A 192 1.45 -9.11 5.65
CA ILE A 192 1.02 -8.56 4.35
C ILE A 192 1.86 -9.13 3.21
N LEU A 193 3.19 -9.16 3.36
CA LEU A 193 4.10 -9.66 2.33
C LEU A 193 3.76 -11.11 1.94
N TRP A 194 3.45 -11.97 2.91
CA TRP A 194 3.13 -13.36 2.63
C TRP A 194 1.69 -13.58 2.17
N ASN A 195 0.70 -13.00 2.85
CA ASN A 195 -0.72 -13.28 2.57
C ASN A 195 -1.24 -12.55 1.32
N VAL A 196 -0.71 -11.35 1.04
CA VAL A 196 -1.14 -10.54 -0.12
C VAL A 196 -0.21 -10.76 -1.31
N PHE A 197 1.10 -10.65 -1.07
CA PHE A 197 2.11 -10.60 -2.15
C PHE A 197 2.87 -11.92 -2.32
N ARG A 198 2.69 -12.91 -1.43
CA ARG A 198 3.39 -14.20 -1.46
C ARG A 198 4.91 -14.09 -1.58
N GLY A 199 5.50 -13.09 -0.91
CA GLY A 199 6.94 -12.84 -0.96
C GLY A 199 7.41 -11.94 -2.10
N ASP A 200 6.53 -11.46 -2.98
CA ASP A 200 6.89 -10.48 -4.01
C ASP A 200 7.09 -9.08 -3.43
N GLU A 201 8.33 -8.78 -3.05
CA GLU A 201 8.72 -7.45 -2.59
C GLU A 201 8.59 -6.38 -3.68
N GLY A 202 8.69 -6.75 -4.96
CA GLY A 202 8.57 -5.83 -6.09
C GLY A 202 7.15 -5.27 -6.21
N ALA A 203 6.15 -6.14 -6.07
CA ALA A 203 4.74 -5.73 -6.04
C ALA A 203 4.41 -4.88 -4.81
N LEU A 204 4.90 -5.27 -3.62
CA LEU A 204 4.70 -4.48 -2.39
C LEU A 204 5.33 -3.09 -2.52
N ARG A 205 6.56 -3.01 -3.01
CA ARG A 205 7.28 -1.74 -3.22
C ARG A 205 6.55 -0.86 -4.23
N SER A 206 6.07 -1.43 -5.34
CA SER A 206 5.28 -0.71 -6.34
C SER A 206 3.96 -0.17 -5.76
N MET A 207 3.32 -0.91 -4.84
CA MET A 207 2.10 -0.44 -4.16
C MET A 207 2.40 0.69 -3.17
N LYS A 208 3.53 0.61 -2.44
CA LYS A 208 4.02 1.70 -1.59
C LYS A 208 4.31 2.97 -2.42
N GLU A 209 4.99 2.81 -3.56
CA GLU A 209 5.30 3.93 -4.48
C GLU A 209 4.05 4.60 -5.04
N SER A 210 2.97 3.84 -5.24
CA SER A 210 1.67 4.39 -5.64
C SER A 210 0.90 5.12 -4.52
N ASN A 211 1.47 5.23 -3.31
CA ASN A 211 0.83 5.80 -2.11
C ASN A 211 -0.49 5.13 -1.71
N LEU A 212 -0.73 3.88 -2.13
CA LEU A 212 -1.91 3.11 -1.70
C LEU A 212 -1.72 2.50 -0.31
N ILE A 213 -0.48 2.17 0.02
CA ILE A 213 -0.06 1.67 1.34
C ILE A 213 1.12 2.49 1.84
N ALA A 214 1.24 2.61 3.16
CA ALA A 214 2.41 3.14 3.83
C ALA A 214 3.07 2.04 4.66
N VAL A 215 4.39 2.09 4.79
CA VAL A 215 5.17 1.15 5.61
C VAL A 215 5.92 1.96 6.64
N ASN A 216 5.52 1.84 7.90
CA ASN A 216 6.06 2.62 8.99
C ASN A 216 6.85 1.72 9.96
N PRO A 217 7.99 2.20 10.48
CA PRO A 217 8.66 1.52 11.56
C PRO A 217 7.83 1.64 12.84
N ARG A 218 7.45 0.50 13.41
CA ARG A 218 6.87 0.42 14.75
C ARG A 218 7.99 0.20 15.76
N LYS A 219 8.18 1.17 16.65
CA LYS A 219 9.06 1.02 17.80
C LYS A 219 8.36 0.10 18.81
N SER A 220 8.91 -1.08 19.04
CA SER A 220 8.44 -1.97 20.11
C SER A 220 8.82 -1.37 21.46
N GLU A 221 7.88 -1.25 22.40
CA GLU A 221 8.17 -0.82 23.78
C GLU A 221 9.15 -1.78 24.49
N ASN A 222 9.17 -3.06 24.06
CA ASN A 222 9.80 -4.14 24.81
C ASN A 222 10.96 -4.81 24.06
N SER A 223 11.37 -4.30 22.88
CA SER A 223 12.45 -4.89 22.09
C SER A 223 13.19 -3.85 21.26
N TRP A 224 14.51 -3.97 21.20
CA TRP A 224 15.39 -3.21 20.30
C TRP A 224 15.18 -3.54 18.81
N THR A 225 14.38 -4.56 18.49
CA THR A 225 14.05 -4.93 17.11
C THR A 225 13.05 -3.94 16.50
N LEU A 226 13.47 -3.23 15.46
CA LEU A 226 12.59 -2.48 14.58
C LEU A 226 11.64 -3.46 13.87
N ARG A 227 10.34 -3.28 14.07
CA ARG A 227 9.31 -3.97 13.30
C ARG A 227 8.70 -2.99 12.32
N TYR A 228 8.23 -3.49 11.19
CA TYR A 228 7.53 -2.68 10.20
C TYR A 228 6.06 -3.05 10.18
N GLU A 229 5.20 -2.04 10.12
CA GLU A 229 3.77 -2.21 9.93
C GLU A 229 3.35 -1.53 8.63
N VAL A 230 2.35 -2.12 7.99
CA VAL A 230 1.75 -1.66 6.76
C VAL A 230 0.37 -1.13 7.08
N GLU A 231 0.10 0.10 6.69
CA GLU A 231 -1.18 0.77 6.82
C GLU A 231 -1.66 1.26 5.45
N ALA A 232 -2.91 1.75 5.38
CA ALA A 232 -3.37 2.46 4.19
C ALA A 232 -2.50 3.70 3.96
N GLY A 233 -2.24 4.04 2.70
CA GLY A 233 -1.32 5.13 2.37
C GLY A 233 -1.79 6.52 2.85
N SER A 234 -3.07 6.67 3.17
CA SER A 234 -3.61 7.81 3.91
C SER A 234 -4.81 7.39 4.79
N PRO A 235 -5.14 8.16 5.84
CA PRO A 235 -6.36 7.96 6.62
C PRO A 235 -7.63 8.03 5.75
N LEU A 236 -7.62 8.92 4.75
CA LEU A 236 -8.69 9.01 3.76
C LEU A 236 -8.85 7.70 2.98
N TYR A 237 -7.76 7.06 2.57
CA TYR A 237 -7.83 5.75 1.93
C TYR A 237 -8.26 4.64 2.89
N ALA A 238 -7.90 4.69 4.17
CA ALA A 238 -8.42 3.74 5.15
C ALA A 238 -9.95 3.80 5.27
N GLU A 239 -10.52 5.01 5.27
CA GLU A 239 -11.97 5.23 5.25
C GLU A 239 -12.61 4.66 3.97
N VAL A 240 -12.02 4.96 2.82
CA VAL A 240 -12.48 4.46 1.51
C VAL A 240 -12.43 2.93 1.46
N PHE A 241 -11.34 2.31 1.90
CA PHE A 241 -11.19 0.85 1.93
C PHE A 241 -12.31 0.19 2.74
N ARG A 242 -12.67 0.77 3.89
CA ARG A 242 -13.76 0.27 4.71
C ARG A 242 -15.11 0.35 3.99
N ARG A 243 -15.39 1.48 3.32
CA ARG A 243 -16.62 1.67 2.52
C ARG A 243 -16.71 0.70 1.36
N LEU A 244 -15.59 0.43 0.69
CA LEU A 244 -15.51 -0.53 -0.41
C LEU A 244 -15.78 -1.96 0.06
N VAL A 245 -15.25 -2.34 1.23
CA VAL A 245 -15.46 -3.66 1.83
C VAL A 245 -16.90 -3.83 2.33
N GLN A 246 -17.55 -2.76 2.78
CA GLN A 246 -18.96 -2.76 3.18
C GLN A 246 -19.91 -2.86 1.97
N ASN A 247 -19.47 -2.50 0.76
CA ASN A 247 -20.29 -2.65 -0.44
C ASN A 247 -20.32 -4.12 -0.89
N GLU A 248 -21.33 -4.87 -0.42
CA GLU A 248 -21.48 -6.31 -0.66
C GLU A 248 -21.40 -6.70 -2.15
N GLY A 249 -21.99 -5.90 -3.04
CA GLY A 249 -22.02 -6.18 -4.48
C GLY A 249 -20.63 -6.09 -5.10
N LEU A 250 -19.95 -4.96 -4.90
CA LEU A 250 -18.59 -4.76 -5.41
C LEU A 250 -17.60 -5.74 -4.76
N ALA A 251 -17.71 -5.92 -3.45
CA ALA A 251 -16.87 -6.84 -2.69
C ALA A 251 -17.01 -8.28 -3.20
N ALA A 252 -18.23 -8.74 -3.49
CA ALA A 252 -18.46 -10.08 -4.03
C ALA A 252 -17.89 -10.25 -5.45
N VAL A 253 -17.91 -9.23 -6.30
CA VAL A 253 -17.26 -9.28 -7.63
C VAL A 253 -15.74 -9.43 -7.48
N LEU A 254 -15.13 -8.64 -6.62
CA LEU A 254 -13.68 -8.66 -6.40
C LEU A 254 -13.23 -9.94 -5.67
N ASP A 255 -14.01 -10.42 -4.70
CA ASP A 255 -13.79 -11.71 -4.05
C ASP A 255 -13.87 -12.88 -5.04
N LEU A 256 -14.80 -12.80 -6.00
CA LEU A 256 -14.91 -13.79 -7.07
C LEU A 256 -13.68 -13.77 -7.98
N GLU A 257 -13.14 -12.59 -8.30
CA GLU A 257 -11.90 -12.46 -9.07
C GLU A 257 -10.71 -13.07 -8.33
N VAL A 258 -10.54 -12.76 -7.05
CA VAL A 258 -9.52 -13.36 -6.17
C VAL A 258 -9.66 -14.88 -6.13
N ALA A 259 -10.88 -15.40 -5.90
CA ALA A 259 -11.12 -16.84 -5.82
C ALA A 259 -10.83 -17.56 -7.16
N LYS A 260 -11.10 -16.91 -8.30
CA LYS A 260 -10.76 -17.47 -9.63
C LYS A 260 -9.24 -17.55 -9.83
N GLU A 261 -8.51 -16.51 -9.46
CA GLU A 261 -7.03 -16.52 -9.51
C GLU A 261 -6.45 -17.61 -8.60
N ASP A 262 -7.00 -17.75 -7.38
CA ASP A 262 -6.56 -18.77 -6.44
C ASP A 262 -6.82 -20.19 -6.95
N VAL A 263 -8.01 -20.46 -7.50
CA VAL A 263 -8.31 -21.75 -8.15
C VAL A 263 -7.37 -22.02 -9.32
N ALA A 264 -7.16 -21.05 -10.22
CA ALA A 264 -6.31 -21.24 -11.39
C ALA A 264 -4.86 -21.54 -11.01
N ARG A 265 -4.34 -20.91 -9.94
CA ARG A 265 -2.99 -21.16 -9.44
C ARG A 265 -2.86 -22.55 -8.84
N GLU A 266 -3.72 -22.92 -7.89
CA GLU A 266 -3.57 -24.23 -7.23
C GLU A 266 -3.82 -25.37 -8.23
N GLN A 267 -4.72 -25.19 -9.20
CA GLN A 267 -4.90 -26.14 -10.29
C GLN A 267 -3.61 -26.34 -11.08
N LYS A 268 -2.90 -25.25 -11.45
CA LYS A 268 -1.62 -25.34 -12.16
C LYS A 268 -0.56 -26.10 -11.34
N SER A 269 -0.51 -25.89 -10.03
CA SER A 269 0.40 -26.66 -9.15
C SER A 269 0.01 -28.13 -9.07
N MET A 270 -1.29 -28.43 -9.01
CA MET A 270 -1.80 -29.80 -9.01
C MET A 270 -1.49 -30.52 -10.32
N ASP A 271 -1.74 -29.88 -11.47
CA ASP A 271 -1.41 -30.42 -12.80
C ASP A 271 0.08 -30.76 -12.92
N ALA A 272 0.96 -29.96 -12.30
CA ALA A 272 2.40 -30.23 -12.28
C ALA A 272 2.77 -31.46 -11.44
N TYR A 273 2.12 -31.65 -10.29
CA TYR A 273 2.32 -32.84 -9.46
C TYR A 273 1.75 -34.10 -10.12
N GLU A 274 0.58 -34.01 -10.76
CA GLU A 274 -0.02 -35.10 -11.53
C GLU A 274 0.87 -35.51 -12.71
N ALA A 275 1.43 -34.53 -13.44
CA ALA A 275 2.38 -34.81 -14.53
C ALA A 275 3.68 -35.45 -14.04
N GLU A 276 4.17 -35.09 -12.85
CA GLU A 276 5.32 -35.76 -12.22
C GLU A 276 4.97 -37.19 -11.80
N LEU A 277 3.77 -37.40 -11.25
CA LEU A 277 3.30 -38.71 -10.82
C LEU A 277 3.19 -39.68 -12.00
N VAL A 278 2.61 -39.25 -13.13
CA VAL A 278 2.54 -40.05 -14.37
C VAL A 278 3.92 -40.49 -14.83
N LYS A 279 4.92 -39.59 -14.81
CA LYS A 279 6.30 -39.94 -15.19
C LYS A 279 6.91 -40.97 -14.24
N ILE A 280 6.62 -40.89 -12.95
CA ILE A 280 7.10 -41.88 -11.98
C ILE A 280 6.47 -43.25 -12.27
N GLU A 281 5.16 -43.29 -12.54
CA GLU A 281 4.46 -44.54 -12.91
C GLU A 281 5.03 -45.13 -14.21
N GLU A 282 5.27 -44.32 -15.24
CA GLU A 282 5.89 -44.77 -16.50
C GLU A 282 7.28 -45.38 -16.28
N ILE A 283 8.10 -44.78 -15.40
CA ILE A 283 9.43 -45.30 -15.04
C ILE A 283 9.31 -46.63 -14.27
N LEU A 284 8.34 -46.74 -13.36
CA LEU A 284 8.10 -47.95 -12.58
C LEU A 284 7.58 -49.09 -13.46
N ASP A 285 6.60 -48.82 -14.34
CA ASP A 285 6.06 -49.80 -15.28
C ASP A 285 7.13 -50.29 -16.26
N ALA A 286 7.93 -49.40 -16.86
CA ALA A 286 9.03 -49.77 -17.75
C ALA A 286 10.11 -50.62 -17.06
N ARG A 287 10.26 -50.50 -15.73
CA ARG A 287 11.21 -51.29 -14.93
C ARG A 287 10.62 -52.60 -14.43
N ARG A 288 9.31 -52.69 -14.26
CA ARG A 288 8.61 -53.93 -13.89
C ARG A 288 8.85 -55.03 -14.93
N ASP A 289 9.06 -54.65 -16.18
CA ASP A 289 9.43 -55.56 -17.27
C ASP A 289 10.87 -56.11 -17.16
N TRP A 290 11.76 -55.50 -16.34
CA TRP A 290 13.17 -55.89 -16.10
C TRP A 290 13.46 -56.22 -14.62
N TRP A 291 12.48 -56.80 -13.93
CA TRP A 291 12.47 -57.02 -12.47
C TRP A 291 13.63 -57.85 -11.88
N TRP A 292 14.42 -58.56 -12.70
CA TRP A 292 15.57 -59.36 -12.24
C TRP A 292 16.91 -58.61 -12.14
N ILE A 293 17.00 -57.32 -12.54
CA ILE A 293 18.32 -56.65 -12.70
C ILE A 293 18.69 -55.69 -11.55
N ARG A 294 17.77 -54.99 -10.86
CA ARG A 294 18.12 -54.02 -9.79
C ARG A 294 17.01 -53.73 -8.75
N PRO A 295 17.15 -54.16 -7.48
CA PRO A 295 16.11 -53.98 -6.45
C PRO A 295 16.09 -52.63 -5.68
N SER A 296 17.15 -51.80 -5.72
CA SER A 296 17.34 -50.75 -4.69
C SER A 296 16.91 -49.32 -5.04
N THR A 297 16.41 -49.05 -6.26
CA THR A 297 16.01 -47.69 -6.67
C THR A 297 14.52 -47.41 -6.44
N ASP A 298 13.71 -48.45 -6.23
CA ASP A 298 12.24 -48.35 -6.17
C ASP A 298 11.76 -47.68 -4.88
N GLU A 299 12.51 -47.84 -3.78
CA GLU A 299 12.13 -47.22 -2.50
C GLU A 299 12.13 -45.68 -2.55
N GLN A 300 13.06 -45.07 -3.30
CA GLN A 300 13.10 -43.59 -3.44
C GLN A 300 11.98 -43.07 -4.32
N LEU A 301 11.65 -43.79 -5.40
CA LEU A 301 10.55 -43.46 -6.29
C LEU A 301 9.19 -43.63 -5.60
N GLU A 302 9.00 -44.70 -4.83
CA GLU A 302 7.77 -44.91 -4.05
C GLU A 302 7.61 -43.89 -2.91
N LYS A 303 8.72 -43.49 -2.25
CA LYS A 303 8.69 -42.37 -1.30
C LYS A 303 8.27 -41.07 -1.98
N ARG A 304 8.82 -40.79 -3.16
CA ARG A 304 8.47 -39.58 -3.92
C ARG A 304 7.03 -39.61 -4.41
N ARG A 305 6.54 -40.77 -4.89
CA ARG A 305 5.14 -41.01 -5.27
C ARG A 305 4.19 -40.69 -4.11
N THR A 306 4.48 -41.24 -2.92
CA THR A 306 3.70 -40.98 -1.70
C THR A 306 3.68 -39.49 -1.36
N GLN A 307 4.84 -38.83 -1.40
CA GLN A 307 4.93 -37.37 -1.18
C GLN A 307 4.10 -36.56 -2.18
N LEU A 308 4.11 -36.93 -3.46
CA LEU A 308 3.31 -36.24 -4.48
C LEU A 308 1.81 -36.41 -4.24
N VAL A 309 1.37 -37.61 -3.86
CA VAL A 309 -0.02 -37.87 -3.49
C VAL A 309 -0.43 -37.01 -2.29
N ASP A 310 0.41 -36.92 -1.26
CA ASP A 310 0.14 -36.07 -0.09
C ASP A 310 0.03 -34.58 -0.47
N LEU A 311 0.92 -34.10 -1.35
CA LEU A 311 0.88 -32.73 -1.86
C LEU A 311 -0.38 -32.46 -2.70
N ILE A 312 -0.79 -33.39 -3.56
CA ILE A 312 -2.04 -33.31 -4.33
C ILE A 312 -3.24 -33.22 -3.38
N MET A 313 -3.26 -34.04 -2.32
CA MET A 313 -4.32 -34.00 -1.32
C MET A 313 -4.36 -32.67 -0.55
N GLU A 314 -3.22 -32.07 -0.23
CA GLU A 314 -3.15 -30.74 0.37
C GLU A 314 -3.71 -29.66 -0.58
N GLN A 315 -3.33 -29.73 -1.86
CA GLN A 315 -3.83 -28.81 -2.88
C GLN A 315 -5.33 -28.95 -3.11
N HIS A 316 -5.86 -30.17 -3.08
CA HIS A 316 -7.28 -30.42 -3.19
C HIS A 316 -8.07 -29.73 -2.06
N LYS A 317 -7.58 -29.83 -0.80
CA LYS A 317 -8.19 -29.13 0.35
C LYS A 317 -8.20 -27.61 0.17
N LYS A 318 -7.13 -27.03 -0.40
CA LYS A 318 -7.06 -25.60 -0.73
C LYS A 318 -8.07 -25.24 -1.82
N LEU A 319 -8.16 -26.05 -2.88
CA LEU A 319 -9.14 -25.88 -3.96
C LEU A 319 -10.58 -25.92 -3.45
N GLU A 320 -10.92 -26.86 -2.56
CA GLU A 320 -12.25 -26.93 -1.94
C GLU A 320 -12.59 -25.63 -1.20
N LYS A 321 -11.64 -25.09 -0.42
CA LYS A 321 -11.79 -23.81 0.27
C LYS A 321 -12.05 -22.67 -0.72
N TYR A 322 -11.27 -22.58 -1.79
CA TYR A 322 -11.45 -21.53 -2.80
C TYR A 322 -12.74 -21.70 -3.61
N HIS A 323 -13.15 -22.92 -3.93
CA HIS A 323 -14.46 -23.21 -4.54
C HIS A 323 -15.62 -22.84 -3.62
N LYS A 324 -15.49 -23.04 -2.29
CA LYS A 324 -16.49 -22.58 -1.32
C LYS A 324 -16.58 -21.05 -1.30
N ALA A 325 -15.45 -20.35 -1.27
CA ALA A 325 -15.40 -18.89 -1.37
C ALA A 325 -16.04 -18.39 -2.68
N ARG A 326 -15.72 -19.04 -3.81
CA ARG A 326 -16.31 -18.76 -5.12
C ARG A 326 -17.83 -18.92 -5.12
N ARG A 327 -18.35 -20.01 -4.54
CA ARG A 327 -19.80 -20.26 -4.41
C ARG A 327 -20.47 -19.21 -3.53
N LYS A 328 -19.86 -18.82 -2.41
CA LYS A 328 -20.37 -17.76 -1.53
C LYS A 328 -20.48 -16.44 -2.28
N ALA A 329 -19.43 -16.02 -2.98
CA ALA A 329 -19.43 -14.80 -3.78
C ALA A 329 -20.53 -14.84 -4.88
N MET A 330 -20.66 -15.95 -5.60
CA MET A 330 -21.73 -16.10 -6.61
C MET A 330 -23.14 -16.05 -6.02
N SER A 331 -23.36 -16.63 -4.84
CA SER A 331 -24.66 -16.55 -4.15
C SER A 331 -25.03 -15.12 -3.77
N ILE A 332 -24.07 -14.33 -3.26
CA ILE A 332 -24.29 -12.90 -2.94
C ILE A 332 -24.66 -12.13 -4.20
N LEU A 333 -23.95 -12.37 -5.32
CA LEU A 333 -24.24 -11.73 -6.60
C LEU A 333 -25.62 -12.13 -7.14
N GLY A 334 -26.02 -13.40 -7.00
CA GLY A 334 -27.36 -13.88 -7.36
C GLY A 334 -28.45 -13.12 -6.60
N HIS A 335 -28.37 -13.05 -5.28
CA HIS A 335 -29.32 -12.29 -4.47
C HIS A 335 -29.35 -10.80 -4.82
N HIS A 336 -28.20 -10.22 -5.17
CA HIS A 336 -28.14 -8.83 -5.60
C HIS A 336 -28.84 -8.60 -6.95
N ALA A 337 -28.70 -9.54 -7.90
CA ALA A 337 -29.41 -9.51 -9.17
C ALA A 337 -30.93 -9.67 -8.99
N ASP A 338 -31.37 -10.59 -8.12
CA ASP A 338 -32.79 -10.78 -7.80
C ASP A 338 -33.41 -9.51 -7.21
N ARG A 339 -32.75 -8.88 -6.22
CA ARG A 339 -33.18 -7.60 -5.63
C ARG A 339 -33.29 -6.48 -6.68
N PHE A 340 -32.38 -6.45 -7.65
CA PHE A 340 -32.43 -5.49 -8.74
C PHE A 340 -33.67 -5.72 -9.63
N HIS A 341 -33.93 -6.97 -10.01
CA HIS A 341 -35.10 -7.32 -10.82
C HIS A 341 -36.42 -7.05 -10.10
N GLU A 342 -36.52 -7.31 -8.79
CA GLU A 342 -37.69 -6.97 -7.98
C GLU A 342 -37.95 -5.45 -7.93
N ARG A 343 -36.91 -4.65 -7.72
CA ARG A 343 -37.02 -3.18 -7.75
C ARG A 343 -37.44 -2.67 -9.12
N ALA A 344 -36.91 -3.25 -10.19
CA ALA A 344 -37.28 -2.89 -11.56
C ALA A 344 -38.75 -3.24 -11.89
N LYS A 345 -39.26 -4.37 -11.39
CA LYS A 345 -40.68 -4.74 -11.52
C LYS A 345 -41.59 -3.78 -10.74
N ARG A 346 -41.23 -3.40 -9.51
CA ARG A 346 -42.00 -2.45 -8.68
C ARG A 346 -42.07 -1.03 -9.22
N LYS A 347 -41.12 -0.60 -10.06
CA LYS A 347 -41.15 0.71 -10.73
C LYS A 347 -41.99 0.73 -12.01
N LYS A 348 -42.37 -0.44 -12.54
CA LYS A 348 -43.17 -0.59 -13.76
C LYS A 348 -44.65 -0.86 -13.48
N SER A 349 -44.98 -1.31 -12.27
CA SER A 349 -46.33 -1.32 -11.71
C SER A 349 -46.61 -0.02 -10.99
#